data_AF-A0A965LWM2-F1
#
_entry.id   AF-A0A965LWM2-F1
#
_cell.length_a   1.000
_cell.length_b   1.000
_cell.length_c   1.000
_cell.angle_alpha   90.00
_cell.angle_beta   90.00
_cell.angle_gamma   90.00
#
_symmetry.space_group_name_H-M   'P 1'
#
loop_
_entity.id
_entity.type
_entity.pdbx_description
1 polymer ?
#
loop_
_entity_poly.entity_id
_entity_poly.type
_entity_poly.pdbx_seq_one_letter_code
_entity_poly.pdbx_strand_id
1 'polypeptide(L)'
;MADKAKELIRIYEPAGDAKGFFGSLKTAWTEIFFSRHVIWHLFKRDFVAQFRQKLLGYFWVVIAPLLAILPFVFLYRTGILNPGETPMPYPIYIVIGMGIWGFLSNVFVVVSGGLQGNQDLIMKTNIPK
;
A
#
# COMPACT_ATOMS: atom_id res chain seq x y z
N MET A 1 11.31 50.59 14.24
CA MET A 1 10.73 49.78 13.14
C MET A 1 11.38 48.39 13.03
N ALA A 2 11.78 47.78 14.15
CA ALA A 2 12.44 46.46 14.18
C ALA A 2 11.61 45.39 14.92
N ASP A 3 10.43 45.77 15.43
CA ASP A 3 9.69 44.98 16.42
C ASP A 3 8.63 44.06 15.79
N LYS A 4 8.22 44.33 14.54
CA LYS A 4 7.23 43.51 13.81
C LYS A 4 7.79 42.25 13.13
N ALA A 5 9.11 42.06 13.12
CA ALA A 5 9.73 40.91 12.44
C ALA A 5 9.81 39.66 13.32
N LYS A 6 9.63 39.80 14.65
CA LYS A 6 9.83 38.71 15.61
C LYS A 6 8.61 37.81 15.81
N GLU A 7 7.43 38.26 15.38
CA GLU A 7 6.16 37.55 15.56
C GLU A 7 5.91 36.46 14.49
N LEU A 8 6.66 36.48 13.38
CA LEU A 8 6.47 35.56 12.25
C LEU A 8 7.31 34.29 12.32
N ILE A 9 8.18 34.14 13.32
CA ILE A 9 9.01 32.95 13.49
C ILE A 9 8.31 32.02 14.48
N ARG A 10 7.28 31.32 13.99
CA ARG A 10 6.72 30.17 14.70
C ARG A 10 7.74 29.04 14.57
N ILE A 11 8.69 29.00 15.50
CA ILE A 11 9.65 27.89 15.62
C ILE A 11 8.81 26.62 15.77
N TYR A 12 8.90 25.74 14.77
CA TYR A 12 8.24 24.45 14.79
C TYR A 12 8.93 23.63 15.88
N GLU A 13 8.36 23.66 17.08
CA GLU A 13 8.60 22.60 18.04
C GLU A 13 7.99 21.35 17.41
N PRO A 14 8.80 20.35 17.00
CA PRO A 14 8.22 19.05 16.72
C PRO A 14 7.40 18.72 17.96
N ALA A 15 6.17 18.25 17.77
CA ALA A 15 5.45 17.62 18.85
C ALA A 15 6.36 16.51 19.39
N GLY A 16 7.18 16.86 20.38
CA GLY A 16 7.97 15.97 21.18
C GLY A 16 6.92 15.24 21.98
N ASP A 17 6.34 14.23 21.35
CA ASP A 17 5.40 13.35 22.00
C ASP A 17 6.24 12.55 22.99
N ALA A 18 6.40 13.12 24.18
CA ALA A 18 6.87 12.44 25.38
C ALA A 18 5.87 11.36 25.85
N LYS A 19 5.10 10.79 24.91
CA LYS A 19 4.25 9.63 25.08
C LYS A 19 4.93 8.55 24.26
N GLY A 20 5.43 7.49 24.92
CA GLY A 20 6.18 6.41 24.26
C GLY A 20 5.45 5.77 23.08
N PHE A 21 6.02 4.71 22.50
CA PHE A 21 5.54 4.05 21.26
C PHE A 21 4.00 3.93 21.10
N PHE A 22 3.27 3.59 22.15
CA PHE A 22 1.80 3.47 22.10
C PHE A 22 1.05 4.81 22.05
N GLY A 23 1.62 5.87 22.62
CA GLY A 23 1.08 7.22 22.57
C GLY A 23 1.18 7.81 21.16
N SER A 24 2.33 7.65 20.52
CA SER A 24 2.52 8.08 19.13
C SER A 24 1.62 7.30 18.17
N LEU A 25 1.40 6.01 18.42
CA LEU A 25 0.47 5.19 17.62
C LEU A 25 -0.98 5.69 17.75
N LYS A 26 -1.41 6.04 18.96
CA LYS A 26 -2.74 6.60 19.20
C LYS A 26 -2.90 7.97 18.51
N THR A 27 -1.88 8.83 18.60
CA THR A 27 -1.86 10.14 17.96
C THR A 27 -1.93 10.01 16.44
N ALA A 28 -1.13 9.11 15.85
CA ALA A 28 -1.16 8.82 14.41
C ALA A 28 -2.54 8.33 13.97
N TRP A 29 -3.16 7.44 14.75
CA TRP A 29 -4.52 6.97 14.46
C TRP A 29 -5.51 8.13 14.47
N THR A 30 -5.48 9.00 15.49
CA THR A 30 -6.36 10.18 15.52
C THR A 30 -6.12 11.14 14.36
N GLU A 31 -4.86 11.42 13.99
CA GLU A 31 -4.53 12.29 12.86
C GLU A 31 -5.05 11.72 11.53
N ILE A 32 -5.00 10.40 11.33
CA ILE A 32 -5.59 9.71 10.17
C ILE A 32 -7.12 9.91 10.12
N PHE A 33 -7.81 9.77 11.26
CA PHE A 33 -9.26 9.94 11.31
C PHE A 33 -9.69 11.38 11.01
N PHE A 34 -8.97 12.39 11.54
CA PHE A 34 -9.24 13.80 11.24
C PHE A 34 -8.94 14.15 9.78
N SER A 35 -7.90 13.57 9.20
CA SER A 35 -7.45 13.84 7.82
C SER A 35 -8.21 13.04 6.75
N ARG A 36 -9.29 12.32 7.10
CA ARG A 36 -10.07 11.47 6.19
C ARG A 36 -10.49 12.16 4.88
N HIS A 37 -10.79 13.45 4.94
CA HIS A 37 -11.23 14.21 3.76
C HIS A 37 -10.10 14.37 2.74
N VAL A 38 -8.87 14.61 3.19
CA VAL A 38 -7.69 14.71 2.31
C VAL A 38 -7.35 13.34 1.74
N ILE A 39 -7.36 12.30 2.58
CA ILE A 39 -7.12 10.91 2.18
C ILE A 39 -8.10 10.49 1.09
N TRP A 40 -9.38 10.83 1.24
CA TRP A 40 -10.40 10.53 0.23
C TRP A 40 -10.16 11.22 -1.12
N HIS A 41 -9.72 12.48 -1.10
CA HIS A 41 -9.40 13.20 -2.34
C HIS A 41 -8.20 12.59 -3.07
N LEU A 42 -7.15 12.24 -2.33
CA LEU A 42 -5.98 11.55 -2.87
C LEU A 42 -6.36 10.18 -3.43
N PHE A 43 -7.13 9.39 -2.67
CA PHE A 43 -7.63 8.09 -3.11
C PHE A 43 -8.42 8.19 -4.42
N LYS A 44 -9.38 9.11 -4.51
CA LYS A 44 -10.21 9.28 -5.71
C LYS A 44 -9.35 9.63 -6.93
N ARG A 45 -8.39 10.53 -6.77
CA ARG A 45 -7.48 10.94 -7.84
C ARG A 45 -6.64 9.76 -8.32
N ASP A 46 -6.01 9.04 -7.39
CA ASP A 46 -5.13 7.92 -7.71
C ASP A 46 -5.92 6.75 -8.31
N PHE A 47 -7.16 6.51 -7.84
CA PHE A 47 -8.08 5.54 -8.44
C PHE A 47 -8.38 5.91 -9.89
N VAL A 48 -8.88 7.12 -10.17
CA VAL A 48 -9.22 7.54 -11.53
C VAL A 48 -8.01 7.51 -12.47
N ALA A 49 -6.83 7.91 -11.99
CA ALA A 49 -5.60 7.85 -12.75
C ALA A 49 -5.24 6.42 -13.17
N GLN A 50 -5.40 5.45 -12.28
CA GLN A 50 -5.14 4.04 -12.57
C GLN A 50 -6.11 3.47 -13.62
N PHE A 51 -7.39 3.83 -13.60
CA PHE A 51 -8.38 3.29 -14.55
C PHE A 51 -8.29 3.90 -15.96
N ARG A 52 -7.70 5.09 -16.12
CA ARG A 52 -7.61 5.77 -17.43
C ARG A 52 -6.68 5.11 -18.45
N GLN A 53 -5.80 4.19 -18.07
CA GLN A 53 -4.76 3.63 -18.95
C GLN A 53 -4.89 2.13 -19.28
N LYS A 54 -6.02 1.47 -19.00
CA LYS A 54 -6.07 -0.01 -19.01
C LYS A 54 -6.82 -0.61 -20.22
N LEU A 55 -6.17 -0.67 -21.38
CA LEU A 55 -6.54 -1.61 -22.44
C LEU A 55 -5.62 -2.85 -22.47
N LEU A 56 -4.29 -2.67 -22.51
CA LEU A 56 -3.34 -3.80 -22.47
C LEU A 56 -3.09 -4.36 -21.05
N GLY A 57 -3.32 -3.56 -20.00
CA GLY A 57 -3.04 -3.96 -18.62
C GLY A 57 -3.93 -5.09 -18.10
N TYR A 58 -5.18 -5.18 -18.57
CA TYR A 58 -6.13 -6.20 -18.09
C TYR A 58 -5.71 -7.62 -18.52
N PHE A 59 -5.13 -7.76 -19.71
CA PHE A 59 -4.60 -9.02 -20.20
C PHE A 59 -3.42 -9.52 -19.35
N TRP A 60 -2.56 -8.60 -18.92
CA TRP A 60 -1.38 -8.92 -18.11
C TRP A 60 -1.72 -9.42 -16.70
N VAL A 61 -2.83 -8.94 -16.13
CA VAL A 61 -3.33 -9.36 -14.80
C VAL A 61 -3.71 -10.83 -14.76
N VAL A 62 -4.12 -11.42 -15.90
CA VAL A 62 -4.48 -12.85 -15.97
C VAL A 62 -3.27 -13.72 -16.28
N ILE A 63 -2.36 -13.25 -17.14
CA ILE A 63 -1.16 -14.01 -17.53
C ILE A 63 -0.19 -14.20 -16.36
N ALA A 64 0.06 -13.14 -15.58
CA ALA A 64 1.01 -13.19 -14.47
C ALA A 64 0.71 -14.31 -13.45
N PRO A 65 -0.51 -14.45 -12.90
CA PRO A 65 -0.83 -15.53 -11.97
C PRO A 65 -0.81 -16.91 -12.64
N LEU A 66 -1.21 -17.03 -13.91
CA LEU A 66 -1.12 -18.31 -14.64
C LEU A 66 0.33 -18.79 -14.74
N LEU A 67 1.26 -17.91 -15.12
CA LEU A 67 2.68 -18.23 -15.19
C LEU A 67 3.27 -18.55 -13.81
N ALA A 68 2.75 -17.95 -12.74
CA ALA A 68 3.19 -18.25 -11.38
C ALA A 68 2.73 -19.65 -10.91
N ILE A 69 1.54 -20.10 -11.33
CA ILE A 69 0.94 -21.37 -10.88
C ILE A 69 1.37 -22.57 -11.75
N LEU A 70 1.60 -22.33 -13.06
CA LEU A 70 1.94 -23.37 -14.04
C LEU A 70 3.09 -24.30 -13.62
N PRO A 71 4.25 -23.80 -13.14
CA PRO A 71 5.34 -24.66 -12.69
C PRO A 71 4.93 -25.60 -11.57
N PHE A 72 4.20 -25.11 -10.57
CA PHE A 72 3.77 -25.92 -9.43
C PHE A 72 2.81 -27.03 -9.85
N VAL A 73 1.83 -26.71 -10.72
CA VAL A 73 0.92 -27.72 -11.27
C VAL A 73 1.69 -28.75 -12.11
N PHE A 74 2.68 -28.32 -12.88
CA PHE A 74 3.53 -29.22 -13.65
C PHE A 74 4.35 -30.17 -12.75
N LEU A 75 5.02 -29.66 -11.71
CA LEU A 75 5.78 -30.48 -10.77
C LEU A 75 4.90 -31.46 -9.97
N TYR A 76 3.65 -31.09 -9.69
CA TYR A 76 2.67 -32.00 -9.09
C TYR A 76 2.26 -33.11 -10.06
N ARG A 77 2.00 -32.76 -11.33
CA ARG A 77 1.64 -33.72 -12.38
C ARG A 77 2.77 -34.72 -12.69
N THR A 78 4.02 -34.31 -12.57
CA THR A 78 5.19 -35.18 -12.78
C THR A 78 5.50 -36.07 -11.57
N GLY A 79 4.76 -35.93 -10.46
CA GLY A 79 4.94 -36.76 -9.25
C GLY A 79 6.18 -36.39 -8.42
N ILE A 80 6.88 -35.31 -8.75
CA ILE A 80 8.07 -34.82 -8.04
C ILE A 80 7.64 -34.12 -6.74
N LEU A 81 6.51 -33.41 -6.78
CA LEU A 81 5.85 -32.84 -5.60
C LEU A 81 4.71 -33.77 -5.18
N ASN A 82 4.83 -34.39 -4.01
CA ASN A 82 3.74 -35.12 -3.37
C ASN A 82 3.31 -34.37 -2.10
N PRO A 83 2.26 -33.53 -2.15
CA PRO A 83 1.83 -32.68 -1.04
C PRO A 83 1.23 -33.44 0.16
N GLY A 84 1.25 -34.78 0.15
CA GLY A 84 0.54 -35.61 1.12
C GLY A 84 -0.97 -35.63 0.87
N GLU A 85 -1.71 -36.28 1.78
CA GLU A 85 -3.18 -36.28 1.74
C GLU A 85 -3.70 -34.87 2.02
N THR A 86 -4.01 -34.15 0.95
CA THR A 86 -4.67 -32.86 1.03
C THR A 86 -6.19 -33.08 0.93
N PRO A 87 -7.01 -32.44 1.79
CA PRO A 87 -8.47 -32.50 1.68
C PRO A 87 -9.03 -31.94 0.37
N MET A 88 -8.18 -31.29 -0.44
CA MET A 88 -8.54 -30.60 -1.68
C MET A 88 -7.55 -30.87 -2.80
N PRO A 89 -7.98 -30.78 -4.08
CA PRO A 89 -7.09 -30.85 -5.23
C PRO A 89 -5.95 -29.82 -5.14
N TYR A 90 -4.71 -30.27 -5.34
CA TYR A 90 -3.51 -29.42 -5.30
C TYR A 90 -3.58 -28.16 -6.17
N PRO A 91 -4.18 -28.16 -7.38
CA PRO A 91 -4.33 -26.94 -8.18
C PRO A 91 -5.15 -25.85 -7.48
N ILE A 92 -6.14 -26.20 -6.66
CA ILE A 92 -6.96 -25.22 -5.92
C ILE A 92 -6.15 -24.66 -4.76
N TYR A 93 -5.41 -25.52 -4.06
CA TYR A 93 -4.55 -25.14 -2.95
C TYR A 93 -3.48 -24.10 -3.38
N ILE A 94 -2.77 -24.37 -4.48
CA ILE A 94 -1.73 -23.46 -4.99
C ILE A 94 -2.32 -22.13 -5.47
N VAL A 95 -3.51 -22.14 -6.11
CA VAL A 95 -4.18 -20.91 -6.57
C VAL A 95 -4.51 -20.01 -5.38
N ILE A 96 -5.04 -20.57 -4.29
CA ILE A 96 -5.39 -19.79 -3.10
C ILE A 96 -4.12 -19.27 -2.41
N GLY A 97 -3.11 -20.13 -2.23
CA GLY A 97 -1.85 -19.74 -1.60
C GLY A 97 -1.12 -18.63 -2.38
N MET A 98 -0.96 -18.81 -3.69
CA MET A 98 -0.34 -17.81 -4.56
C MET A 98 -1.20 -16.57 -4.73
N GLY A 99 -2.53 -16.69 -4.70
CA GLY A 99 -3.44 -15.55 -4.72
C GLY A 99 -3.28 -14.65 -3.49
N ILE A 100 -3.26 -15.25 -2.29
CA ILE A 100 -3.05 -14.53 -1.03
C ILE A 100 -1.66 -13.89 -1.01
N TRP A 101 -0.62 -14.67 -1.35
CA TRP A 101 0.76 -14.18 -1.37
C TRP A 101 0.96 -13.05 -2.39
N GLY A 102 0.42 -13.22 -3.59
CA GLY A 102 0.51 -12.24 -4.67
C GLY A 102 -0.23 -10.95 -4.33
N PHE A 103 -1.43 -11.06 -3.75
CA PHE A 103 -2.19 -9.90 -3.27
C PHE A 103 -1.40 -9.13 -2.21
N LEU A 104 -0.90 -9.82 -1.19
CA LEU A 104 -0.12 -9.21 -0.11
C LEU A 104 1.12 -8.48 -0.66
N SER A 105 1.90 -9.16 -1.51
CA SER A 105 3.09 -8.59 -2.14
C SER A 105 2.76 -7.36 -2.97
N ASN A 106 1.68 -7.40 -3.74
CA ASN A 106 1.23 -6.27 -4.56
C ASN A 106 0.82 -5.07 -3.70
N VAL A 107 0.13 -5.29 -2.57
CA VAL A 107 -0.23 -4.21 -1.64
C VAL A 107 1.02 -3.48 -1.15
N PHE A 108 2.07 -4.20 -0.74
CA PHE A 108 3.33 -3.57 -0.30
C PHE A 108 3.98 -2.72 -1.39
N VAL A 109 4.02 -3.21 -2.62
CA VAL A 109 4.58 -2.48 -3.76
C VAL A 109 3.77 -1.20 -4.04
N VAL A 110 2.44 -1.31 -4.05
CA VAL A 110 1.54 -0.16 -4.31
C VAL A 110 1.65 0.90 -3.20
N VAL A 111 1.70 0.49 -1.94
CA VAL A 111 1.85 1.42 -0.81
C VAL A 111 3.20 2.14 -0.86
N SER A 112 4.29 1.41 -1.12
CA SER A 112 5.64 1.98 -1.24
C SER A 112 5.74 2.95 -2.44
N GLY A 113 5.19 2.57 -3.58
CA GLY A 113 5.14 3.42 -4.78
C GLY A 113 4.28 4.66 -4.59
N GLY A 114 3.15 4.54 -3.86
CA GLY A 114 2.27 5.66 -3.55
C GLY A 114 2.93 6.72 -2.67
N LEU A 115 3.79 6.32 -1.74
CA LEU A 115 4.56 7.25 -0.92
C LEU A 115 5.60 8.01 -1.75
N GLN A 116 6.35 7.31 -2.60
CA GLN A 116 7.35 7.93 -3.48
C GLN A 116 6.71 8.87 -4.51
N GLY A 117 5.60 8.45 -5.12
CA GLY A 117 4.89 9.25 -6.14
C GLY A 117 4.23 10.51 -5.59
N ASN A 118 3.94 10.56 -4.29
CA ASN A 118 3.29 11.70 -3.63
C ASN A 118 4.24 12.52 -2.73
N GLN A 119 5.55 12.22 -2.72
CA GLN A 119 6.54 12.89 -1.90
C GLN A 119 6.50 14.42 -2.06
N ASP A 120 6.34 14.89 -3.29
CA ASP A 120 6.34 16.32 -3.63
C ASP A 120 5.13 17.06 -3.05
N LEU A 121 3.99 16.37 -2.93
CA LEU A 121 2.79 16.90 -2.29
C LEU A 121 2.97 16.95 -0.78
N ILE A 122 3.50 15.87 -0.18
CA ILE A 122 3.74 15.78 1.27
C ILE A 122 4.68 16.89 1.74
N MET A 123 5.73 17.20 0.97
CA MET A 123 6.69 18.24 1.31
C MET A 123 6.14 19.67 1.17
N LYS A 124 5.13 19.88 0.30
CA LYS A 124 4.56 21.21 0.01
C LYS A 124 3.25 21.49 0.74
N THR A 125 2.52 20.45 1.15
CA THR A 125 1.29 20.63 1.93
C THR A 125 1.64 20.78 3.40
N ASN A 126 1.66 22.02 3.86
CA ASN A 126 1.50 22.33 5.27
C ASN A 126 0.04 21.99 5.63
N ILE A 127 -0.22 20.74 6.05
CA ILE A 127 -1.53 20.35 6.57
C ILE A 127 -1.70 21.11 7.88
N PRO A 128 -2.60 22.11 7.97
CA PRO A 128 -2.90 22.71 9.26
C PRO A 128 -3.47 21.60 10.15
N LYS A 129 -2.79 21.34 11.26
CA LYS A 129 -3.21 20.39 12.29
C LYS A 129 -4.46 20.86 13.00
#